data_AF-A0A352T6J8-F1
#
_entry.id   AF-A0A352T6J8-F1
#
_cell.length_a   1.000
_cell.length_b   1.000
_cell.length_c   1.000
_cell.angle_alpha   90.00
_cell.angle_beta   90.00
_cell.angle_gamma   90.00
#
_symmetry.space_group_name_H-M   'P 1'
#
loop_
_entity.id
_entity.type
_entity.pdbx_description
1 polymer ?
#
loop_
_entity_poly.entity_id
_entity_poly.type
_entity_poly.pdbx_seq_one_letter_code
_entity_poly.pdbx_strand_id
1 'polypeptide(L)'
;MSKILVAYFSASGVTKKVAEKLAALVNADIHEIKPKVPYTKADLNWMDKKSRSSVEMNDKTFRPEIVKEDLNLSSYDTILLGFPIWWYVAPTIINTFLENYDFSGKRIVLFATSGGSGFGNTIKELKPSVADAEIVEGKILNRASDDQLKDWIAGL
;
A
#
# COMPACT_ATOMS: atom_id res chain seq x y z
N MET A 1 1.33 1.39 24.30
CA MET A 1 0.90 2.14 23.11
C MET A 1 1.14 1.22 21.93
N SER A 2 0.15 1.03 21.06
CA SER A 2 0.31 0.22 19.86
C SER A 2 1.31 0.89 18.92
N LYS A 3 2.34 0.17 18.48
CA LYS A 3 3.35 0.76 17.58
C LYS A 3 2.83 0.68 16.15
N ILE A 4 2.86 1.80 15.45
CA ILE A 4 2.38 1.93 14.07
C ILE A 4 3.56 1.88 13.11
N LEU A 5 3.42 1.13 12.02
CA LEU A 5 4.27 1.22 10.82
C LEU A 5 3.45 1.81 9.67
N VAL A 6 4.03 2.77 8.94
CA VAL A 6 3.50 3.22 7.65
C VAL A 6 4.27 2.56 6.52
N ALA A 7 3.71 1.52 5.91
CA ALA A 7 4.29 0.85 4.75
C ALA A 7 3.60 1.35 3.47
N TYR A 8 4.34 1.66 2.40
CA TYR A 8 3.71 2.16 1.17
C TYR A 8 4.44 1.79 -0.12
N PHE A 9 3.70 1.65 -1.22
CA PHE A 9 4.24 1.67 -2.59
C PHE A 9 3.85 2.98 -3.28
N SER A 10 4.77 3.58 -4.03
CA SER A 10 4.46 4.75 -4.86
C SER A 10 5.28 4.79 -6.15
N ALA A 11 4.62 4.73 -7.30
CA ALA A 11 5.30 4.79 -8.60
C ALA A 11 5.62 6.24 -9.05
N SER A 12 4.74 7.20 -8.73
CA SER A 12 4.88 8.62 -9.15
C SER A 12 5.07 9.60 -7.98
N GLY A 13 5.17 9.09 -6.76
CA GLY A 13 5.43 9.88 -5.54
C GLY A 13 4.20 10.52 -4.87
N VAL A 14 2.99 10.36 -5.41
CA VAL A 14 1.78 10.91 -4.77
C VAL A 14 1.49 10.21 -3.44
N THR A 15 1.45 8.87 -3.45
CA THR A 15 1.24 8.05 -2.24
C THR A 15 2.39 8.23 -1.25
N LYS A 16 3.64 8.37 -1.73
CA LYS A 16 4.81 8.65 -0.90
C LYS A 16 4.61 9.89 -0.02
N LYS A 17 4.19 11.01 -0.63
CA LYS A 17 3.93 12.26 0.10
C LYS A 17 2.87 12.10 1.19
N VAL A 18 1.84 11.29 0.93
CA VAL A 18 0.80 10.99 1.93
C VAL A 18 1.36 10.13 3.05
N ALA A 19 2.13 9.10 2.73
CA ALA A 19 2.76 8.21 3.71
C ALA A 19 3.74 8.96 4.62
N GLU A 20 4.59 9.81 4.06
CA GLU A 20 5.54 10.65 4.81
C GLU A 20 4.81 11.58 5.79
N LYS A 21 3.71 12.20 5.35
CA LYS A 21 2.87 13.03 6.22
C LYS A 21 2.22 12.22 7.34
N LEU A 22 1.64 11.06 7.02
CA LEU A 22 1.03 10.18 8.02
C LEU A 22 2.06 9.78 9.08
N ALA A 23 3.22 9.30 8.65
CA ALA A 23 4.30 8.88 9.55
C ALA A 23 4.76 10.03 10.45
N ALA A 24 4.95 11.24 9.90
CA ALA A 24 5.33 12.42 10.67
C ALA A 24 4.27 12.84 11.71
N LEU A 25 2.98 12.78 11.35
CA LEU A 25 1.88 13.19 12.22
C LEU A 25 1.72 12.28 13.44
N VAL A 26 2.06 10.99 13.31
CA VAL A 26 1.94 10.00 14.41
C VAL A 26 3.27 9.58 15.01
N ASN A 27 4.37 10.16 14.54
CA ASN A 27 5.72 9.75 14.89
C ASN A 27 5.92 8.23 14.72
N ALA A 28 5.47 7.70 13.58
CA ALA A 28 5.57 6.29 13.22
C ALA A 28 6.78 6.02 12.33
N ASP A 29 7.25 4.78 12.37
CA ASP A 29 8.25 4.29 11.42
C ASP A 29 7.63 4.23 10.02
N ILE A 30 8.45 4.43 8.99
CA ILE A 30 8.03 4.41 7.59
C ILE A 30 8.86 3.42 6.78
N HIS A 31 8.19 2.66 5.92
CA HIS A 31 8.83 1.68 5.04
C HIS A 31 8.31 1.83 3.60
N GLU A 32 9.23 2.01 2.65
CA GLU A 32 8.90 2.08 1.23
C GLU A 32 9.05 0.70 0.59
N ILE A 33 7.96 0.18 0.04
CA ILE A 33 7.92 -1.05 -0.73
C ILE A 33 8.52 -0.77 -2.10
N LYS A 34 9.83 -1.02 -2.24
CA LYS A 34 10.57 -0.73 -3.47
C LYS A 34 10.52 -1.93 -4.41
N PRO A 35 10.05 -1.77 -5.67
CA PRO A 35 10.24 -2.80 -6.67
C PRO A 35 11.73 -2.96 -6.97
N LYS A 36 12.19 -4.20 -7.18
CA LYS A 36 13.56 -4.49 -7.60
C LYS A 36 13.90 -3.85 -8.96
N VAL A 37 12.91 -3.77 -9.84
CA VAL A 37 12.97 -3.01 -11.10
C VAL A 37 12.00 -1.82 -11.01
N PRO A 38 12.49 -0.57 -10.96
CA PRO A 38 11.63 0.62 -10.89
C PRO A 38 10.64 0.71 -12.06
N TYR A 39 9.44 1.22 -11.81
CA TYR A 39 8.45 1.47 -12.86
C TYR A 39 8.83 2.72 -13.68
N THR A 40 8.91 2.56 -14.99
CA THR A 40 9.13 3.68 -15.92
C THR A 40 7.81 4.34 -16.31
N LYS A 41 7.88 5.50 -16.98
CA LYS A 41 6.68 6.14 -17.55
C LYS A 41 5.98 5.25 -18.58
N ALA A 42 6.73 4.47 -19.35
CA ALA A 42 6.17 3.53 -20.33
C ALA A 42 5.45 2.38 -19.64
N ASP A 43 6.01 1.86 -18.55
CA ASP A 43 5.39 0.80 -17.74
C ASP A 43 4.04 1.21 -17.15
N LEU A 44 3.89 2.49 -16.79
CA LEU A 44 2.69 3.08 -16.19
C LEU A 44 1.66 3.56 -17.23
N ASN A 45 1.90 3.33 -18.52
CA ASN A 45 0.96 3.69 -19.56
C ASN A 45 -0.24 2.75 -19.57
N TRP A 46 -1.28 3.13 -18.83
CA TRP A 46 -2.53 2.36 -18.71
C TRP A 46 -3.33 2.26 -20.02
N MET A 47 -3.06 3.11 -21.02
CA MET A 47 -3.69 3.02 -22.35
C MET A 47 -3.03 1.95 -23.23
N ASP A 48 -1.80 1.53 -22.89
CA ASP A 48 -1.11 0.46 -23.57
C ASP A 48 -1.35 -0.87 -22.84
N LYS A 49 -2.06 -1.80 -23.48
CA LYS A 49 -2.34 -3.13 -22.93
C LYS A 49 -1.09 -4.00 -22.78
N LYS A 50 0.03 -3.62 -23.40
CA LYS A 50 1.33 -4.30 -23.29
C LYS A 50 2.27 -3.62 -22.29
N SER A 51 1.89 -2.49 -21.70
CA SER A 51 2.69 -1.88 -20.64
C SER A 51 2.78 -2.84 -19.46
N ARG A 52 3.90 -2.77 -18.73
CA ARG A 52 4.14 -3.64 -17.58
C ARG A 52 2.99 -3.57 -16.59
N SER A 53 2.50 -2.38 -16.24
CA SER A 53 1.36 -2.25 -15.31
C SER A 53 0.08 -2.89 -15.84
N SER A 54 -0.22 -2.78 -17.14
CA SER A 54 -1.37 -3.46 -17.73
C SER A 54 -1.24 -4.99 -17.69
N VAL A 55 -0.06 -5.53 -17.98
CA VAL A 55 0.20 -6.98 -17.94
C VAL A 55 0.12 -7.50 -16.51
N GLU A 56 0.81 -6.84 -15.58
CA GLU A 56 0.82 -7.21 -14.15
C GLU A 56 -0.58 -7.17 -13.52
N MET A 57 -1.42 -6.20 -13.91
CA MET A 57 -2.76 -6.05 -13.33
C MET A 57 -3.81 -6.95 -14.00
N ASN A 58 -3.54 -7.44 -15.21
CA ASN A 58 -4.39 -8.42 -15.87
C ASN A 58 -4.14 -9.85 -15.34
N ASP A 59 -2.92 -10.13 -14.88
CA ASP A 59 -2.57 -11.39 -14.20
C ASP A 59 -2.53 -11.21 -12.68
N LYS A 60 -3.61 -11.59 -11.99
CA LYS A 60 -3.70 -11.47 -10.52
C LYS A 60 -2.70 -12.35 -9.75
N THR A 61 -2.07 -13.32 -10.41
CA THR A 61 -1.04 -14.17 -9.81
C THR A 61 0.35 -13.56 -9.91
N PHE A 62 0.52 -12.49 -10.69
CA PHE A 62 1.80 -11.82 -10.84
C PHE A 62 2.28 -11.26 -9.50
N ARG A 63 3.57 -11.43 -9.20
CA ARG A 63 4.23 -10.97 -7.97
C ARG A 63 5.52 -10.22 -8.32
N PRO A 64 5.45 -8.89 -8.55
CA PRO A 64 6.63 -8.10 -8.87
C PRO A 64 7.67 -8.20 -7.76
N GLU A 65 8.90 -8.59 -8.09
CA GLU A 65 9.97 -8.69 -7.08
C GLU A 65 10.18 -7.35 -6.36
N ILE A 66 10.31 -7.41 -5.03
CA ILE A 66 10.65 -6.27 -4.18
C ILE A 66 12.10 -6.35 -3.71
N VAL A 67 12.70 -5.20 -3.40
CA VAL A 67 13.96 -5.15 -2.65
C VAL A 67 13.68 -5.67 -1.25
N LYS A 68 14.32 -6.79 -0.87
CA LYS A 68 14.23 -7.32 0.49
C LYS A 68 15.05 -6.43 1.42
N GLU A 69 14.36 -5.84 2.39
CA GLU A 69 14.98 -5.10 3.49
C GLU A 69 14.76 -5.88 4.79
N ASP A 70 15.62 -5.67 5.78
CA ASP A 70 15.49 -6.31 7.10
C ASP A 70 14.39 -5.59 7.91
N LEU A 71 13.13 -5.83 7.53
CA LEU A 71 11.96 -5.28 8.18
C LEU A 71 11.40 -6.29 9.20
N ASN A 72 11.62 -6.01 10.47
CA ASN A 72 11.02 -6.78 11.56
C ASN A 72 9.65 -6.21 11.93
N LEU A 73 8.58 -6.96 11.62
CA LEU A 73 7.21 -6.54 11.95
C LEU A 73 6.77 -6.85 13.38
N SER A 74 7.56 -7.61 14.18
CA SER A 74 7.13 -8.09 15.49
C SER A 74 6.85 -6.99 16.50
N SER A 75 7.48 -5.82 16.35
CA SER A 75 7.27 -4.67 17.24
C SER A 75 6.01 -3.85 16.93
N TYR A 76 5.30 -4.14 15.83
CA TYR A 76 4.15 -3.36 15.39
C TYR A 76 2.85 -4.14 15.51
N ASP A 77 1.82 -3.44 16.00
CA ASP A 77 0.45 -3.95 16.12
C ASP A 77 -0.40 -3.51 14.93
N THR A 78 -0.17 -2.28 14.45
CA THR A 78 -0.92 -1.67 13.34
C THR A 78 0.00 -1.31 12.18
N ILE A 79 -0.40 -1.72 10.98
CA ILE A 79 0.29 -1.39 9.73
C ILE A 79 -0.65 -0.50 8.90
N LEU A 80 -0.29 0.75 8.66
CA LEU A 80 -0.93 1.59 7.65
C LEU A 80 -0.31 1.24 6.30
N LEU A 81 -1.09 0.61 5.41
CA LEU A 81 -0.59 0.09 4.13
C LEU A 81 -1.09 0.94 2.95
N GLY A 82 -0.16 1.63 2.31
CA GLY A 82 -0.41 2.66 1.30
C GLY A 82 -0.12 2.24 -0.13
N PHE A 83 -1.00 2.55 -1.08
CA PHE A 83 -0.75 2.34 -2.51
C PHE A 83 -1.55 3.27 -3.43
N PRO A 84 -1.11 3.50 -4.68
CA PRO A 84 -2.01 4.02 -5.70
C PRO A 84 -3.06 2.98 -6.09
N ILE A 85 -4.30 3.38 -6.37
CA ILE A 85 -5.28 2.47 -6.98
C ILE A 85 -4.92 2.25 -8.45
N TRP A 86 -4.68 0.99 -8.84
CA TRP A 86 -4.48 0.56 -10.22
C TRP A 86 -5.62 -0.37 -10.62
N TRP A 87 -6.29 -0.05 -11.74
CA TRP A 87 -7.41 -0.86 -12.26
C TRP A 87 -8.42 -1.28 -11.17
N TYR A 88 -8.81 -0.31 -10.32
CA TYR A 88 -9.79 -0.44 -9.24
C TYR A 88 -9.38 -1.29 -8.02
N VAL A 89 -8.11 -1.71 -7.95
CA VAL A 89 -7.56 -2.51 -6.84
C VAL A 89 -6.15 -2.06 -6.45
N ALA A 90 -5.54 -2.73 -5.47
CA ALA A 90 -4.14 -2.53 -5.12
C ALA A 90 -3.20 -3.09 -6.22
N PRO A 91 -2.04 -2.47 -6.48
CA PRO A 91 -1.02 -3.04 -7.35
C PRO A 91 -0.49 -4.37 -6.79
N THR A 92 -0.21 -5.34 -7.65
CA THR A 92 0.18 -6.71 -7.22
C THR A 92 1.50 -6.80 -6.44
N ILE A 93 2.33 -5.73 -6.47
CA ILE A 93 3.48 -5.58 -5.56
C ILE A 93 3.07 -5.55 -4.08
N ILE A 94 1.83 -5.13 -3.77
CA ILE A 94 1.28 -5.17 -2.42
C ILE A 94 1.03 -6.61 -1.98
N ASN A 95 0.52 -7.47 -2.86
CA ASN A 95 0.44 -8.91 -2.59
C ASN A 95 1.83 -9.49 -2.31
N THR A 96 2.83 -9.09 -3.09
CA THR A 96 4.22 -9.53 -2.88
C THR A 96 4.74 -9.11 -1.50
N PHE A 97 4.47 -7.88 -1.07
CA PHE A 97 4.81 -7.42 0.27
C PHE A 97 4.12 -8.24 1.36
N LEU A 98 2.79 -8.44 1.25
CA LEU A 98 2.03 -9.22 2.23
C LEU A 98 2.51 -10.68 2.35
N GLU A 99 2.93 -11.28 1.23
CA GLU A 99 3.43 -12.66 1.19
C GLU A 99 4.89 -12.82 1.65
N ASN A 100 5.67 -11.73 1.72
CA ASN A 100 7.09 -11.79 2.11
C ASN A 100 7.36 -11.54 3.60
N TYR A 101 6.37 -11.08 4.37
CA TYR A 101 6.52 -10.77 5.79
C TYR A 101 5.39 -11.38 6.62
N ASP A 102 5.63 -11.58 7.91
CA ASP A 102 4.63 -12.13 8.84
C ASP A 102 3.76 -11.01 9.45
N PHE A 103 2.46 -11.04 9.10
CA PHE A 103 1.45 -10.13 9.61
C PHE A 103 0.53 -10.76 10.65
N SER A 104 0.84 -11.98 11.14
CA SER A 104 0.00 -12.71 12.08
C SER A 104 -0.30 -11.86 13.32
N GLY A 105 -1.59 -11.78 13.67
CA GLY A 105 -2.10 -11.00 14.81
C GLY A 105 -2.07 -9.48 14.62
N LYS A 106 -1.73 -8.97 13.43
CA LYS A 106 -1.65 -7.52 13.16
C LYS A 106 -2.94 -7.00 12.52
N ARG A 107 -3.16 -5.71 12.73
CA ARG A 107 -4.20 -4.93 12.04
C ARG A 107 -3.59 -4.15 10.89
N ILE A 108 -4.05 -4.42 9.68
CA ILE A 108 -3.61 -3.75 8.44
C ILE A 108 -4.73 -2.80 8.02
N VAL A 109 -4.46 -1.49 8.10
CA VAL A 109 -5.39 -0.43 7.68
C VAL A 109 -4.94 0.10 6.33
N LEU A 110 -5.77 -0.06 5.31
CA LEU A 110 -5.42 0.37 3.96
C LEU A 110 -5.59 1.89 3.78
N PHE A 111 -4.66 2.55 3.12
CA PHE A 111 -4.90 3.87 2.54
C PHE A 111 -4.48 3.88 1.08
N ALA A 112 -5.14 4.71 0.29
CA ALA A 112 -4.80 4.80 -1.12
C ALA A 112 -4.92 6.20 -1.68
N THR A 113 -4.26 6.41 -2.81
CA THR A 113 -4.43 7.60 -3.66
C THR A 113 -4.92 7.15 -5.02
N SER A 114 -5.77 7.92 -5.68
CA SER A 114 -6.38 7.52 -6.96
C SER A 114 -6.66 8.72 -7.86
N GLY A 115 -6.92 8.43 -9.15
CA GLY A 115 -7.46 9.41 -10.09
C GLY A 115 -8.97 9.66 -9.96
N GLY A 116 -9.62 9.13 -8.91
CA GLY A 116 -11.07 9.22 -8.69
C GLY A 116 -11.74 7.92 -8.23
N SER A 117 -11.04 6.78 -8.31
CA SER A 117 -11.57 5.49 -7.86
C SER A 117 -11.48 5.29 -6.34
N GLY A 118 -12.40 4.50 -5.79
CA GLY A 118 -12.33 3.96 -4.43
C GLY A 118 -11.53 2.66 -4.34
N PHE A 119 -11.67 1.94 -3.23
CA PHE A 119 -10.98 0.66 -2.99
C PHE A 119 -11.52 -0.52 -3.81
N GLY A 120 -12.74 -0.45 -4.36
CA GLY A 120 -13.29 -1.51 -5.21
C GLY A 120 -13.21 -2.89 -4.55
N ASN A 121 -12.56 -3.85 -5.22
CA ASN A 121 -12.37 -5.22 -4.70
C ASN A 121 -11.06 -5.41 -3.92
N THR A 122 -10.35 -4.34 -3.56
CA THR A 122 -8.98 -4.41 -3.00
C THR A 122 -8.87 -5.40 -1.84
N ILE A 123 -9.71 -5.32 -0.81
CA ILE A 123 -9.63 -6.21 0.35
C ILE A 123 -9.79 -7.68 -0.06
N LYS A 124 -10.77 -7.95 -0.94
CA LYS A 124 -11.02 -9.30 -1.44
C LYS A 124 -9.80 -9.88 -2.16
N GLU A 125 -9.06 -9.04 -2.89
CA GLU A 125 -7.87 -9.44 -3.65
C GLU A 125 -6.58 -9.50 -2.82
N LEU A 126 -6.50 -8.75 -1.71
CA LEU A 126 -5.37 -8.81 -0.79
C LEU A 126 -5.51 -9.92 0.26
N LYS A 127 -6.74 -10.29 0.64
CA LYS A 127 -7.00 -11.28 1.70
C LYS A 127 -6.28 -12.62 1.50
N PRO A 128 -6.17 -13.19 0.28
CA PRO A 128 -5.41 -14.44 0.08
C PRO A 128 -3.90 -14.32 0.32
N SER A 129 -3.35 -13.10 0.29
CA SER A 129 -1.92 -12.83 0.44
C SER A 129 -1.49 -12.60 1.89
N VAL A 130 -2.42 -12.68 2.85
CA VAL A 130 -2.09 -12.57 4.28
C VAL A 130 -2.84 -13.64 5.07
N ALA A 131 -2.11 -14.39 5.89
CA ALA A 131 -2.70 -15.29 6.87
C ALA A 131 -2.83 -14.56 8.22
N ASP A 132 -3.92 -14.83 8.93
CA ASP A 132 -4.09 -14.46 10.34
C ASP A 132 -3.88 -12.96 10.69
N ALA A 133 -4.17 -12.07 9.74
CA ALA A 133 -4.19 -10.62 9.94
C ALA A 133 -5.57 -10.03 9.65
N GLU A 134 -5.93 -8.97 10.37
CA GLU A 134 -7.13 -8.19 10.08
C GLU A 134 -6.80 -7.15 9.00
N ILE A 135 -7.32 -7.30 7.78
CA ILE A 135 -7.28 -6.22 6.78
C ILE A 135 -8.59 -5.45 6.84
N VAL A 136 -8.50 -4.14 7.09
CA VAL A 136 -9.65 -3.22 7.08
C VAL A 136 -9.49 -2.13 6.02
N GLU A 137 -10.63 -1.73 5.45
CA GLU A 137 -10.67 -0.57 4.56
C GLU A 137 -10.38 0.68 5.39
N GLY A 138 -9.42 1.50 4.94
CA GLY A 138 -9.22 2.83 5.49
C GLY A 138 -9.74 3.89 4.53
N LYS A 139 -8.85 4.76 4.02
CA LYS A 139 -9.29 5.99 3.35
C LYS A 139 -8.56 6.25 2.03
N ILE A 140 -9.30 6.80 1.06
CA ILE A 140 -8.73 7.42 -0.13
C ILE A 140 -8.27 8.84 0.23
N LEU A 141 -6.97 9.10 0.17
CA LEU A 141 -6.32 10.32 0.65
C LEU A 141 -5.76 11.16 -0.50
N ASN A 142 -6.65 11.56 -1.42
CA ASN A 142 -6.30 12.44 -2.53
C ASN A 142 -6.12 13.88 -2.02
N ARG A 143 -4.88 14.38 -2.04
CA ARG A 143 -4.55 15.77 -1.60
C ARG A 143 -5.07 16.10 -0.18
N ALA A 144 -5.04 15.13 0.73
CA ALA A 144 -5.53 15.32 2.09
C ALA A 144 -4.73 16.41 2.84
N SER A 145 -5.44 17.26 3.58
CA SER A 145 -4.83 18.23 4.50
C SER A 145 -4.32 17.52 5.75
N ASP A 146 -3.43 18.18 6.48
CA ASP A 146 -2.85 17.59 7.70
C ASP A 146 -3.93 17.34 8.77
N ASP A 147 -4.95 18.19 8.86
CA ASP A 147 -6.09 17.99 9.77
C ASP A 147 -6.93 16.77 9.37
N GLN A 148 -7.20 16.59 8.08
CA GLN A 148 -7.93 15.41 7.59
C GLN A 148 -7.17 14.10 7.85
N LEU A 149 -5.84 14.15 7.83
CA LEU A 149 -4.97 13.02 8.14
C LEU A 149 -4.99 12.74 9.66
N LYS A 150 -4.87 13.77 10.49
CA LYS A 150 -4.97 13.66 11.96
C LYS A 150 -6.32 13.08 12.39
N ASP A 151 -7.41 13.63 11.87
CA ASP A 151 -8.76 13.17 12.21
C ASP A 151 -8.97 11.71 11.82
N TRP A 152 -8.47 11.31 10.65
CA TRP A 152 -8.59 9.93 10.20
C TRP A 152 -7.82 8.98 11.10
N ILE A 153 -6.55 9.29 11.40
CA ILE A 153 -5.72 8.48 12.29
C ILE A 153 -6.31 8.40 13.70
N ALA A 154 -6.80 9.51 14.25
CA ALA A 154 -7.36 9.55 15.59
C ALA A 154 -8.60 8.65 15.75
N GLY A 155 -9.26 8.29 14.65
CA GLY A 155 -10.39 7.36 14.62
C GLY A 155 -10.05 5.90 14.36
N LEU A 156 -8.75 5.53 14.21
CA LEU A 156 -8.30 4.17 13.94
C LEU A 156 -8.17 3.30 15.20
#